data_AF-A0A1N6DTT7-F1
#
_entry.id   AF-A0A1N6DTT7-F1
#
_cell.length_a   1.000
_cell.length_b   1.000
_cell.length_c   1.000
_cell.angle_alpha   90.00
_cell.angle_beta   90.00
_cell.angle_gamma   90.00
#
_symmetry.space_group_name_H-M   'P 1'
#
loop_
_entity.id
_entity.type
_entity.pdbx_description
1 polymer ?
#
loop_
_entity_poly.entity_id
_entity_poly.type
_entity_poly.pdbx_seq_one_letter_code
_entity_poly.pdbx_strand_id
1 'polypeptide(L)'
;MNFLRNTLGVLAGLTVAALIITLGVKIDSSWITYKQFAPFSHWELLLQSVQGKDSFYIALLFFGGLGVTFGGVVTAMIVKYAKVAYAILIGFIMLFIAMLDIIIYPYHPVFYKISIFLIFFPFSWIGGKITEVISNRRKKRAKQLQLKNQKPQA
;
A
#
# COMPACT_ATOMS: atom_id res chain seq x y z
N MET A 1 -10.88 -6.84 -21.53
CA MET A 1 -11.66 -7.42 -20.41
C MET A 1 -11.44 -6.59 -19.14
N ASN A 2 -12.50 -6.08 -18.51
CA ASN A 2 -12.38 -5.20 -17.34
C ASN A 2 -11.78 -5.92 -16.11
N PHE A 3 -12.04 -7.23 -15.97
CA PHE A 3 -11.51 -8.06 -14.89
C PHE A 3 -9.98 -8.11 -14.90
N LEU A 4 -9.38 -8.47 -16.05
CA LEU A 4 -7.92 -8.56 -16.20
C LEU A 4 -7.20 -7.27 -15.80
N ARG A 5 -7.76 -6.12 -16.22
CA ARG A 5 -7.23 -4.80 -15.87
C ARG A 5 -7.34 -4.50 -14.38
N ASN A 6 -8.43 -4.93 -13.73
CA ASN A 6 -8.59 -4.74 -12.30
C ASN A 6 -7.60 -5.61 -11.51
N THR A 7 -7.43 -6.87 -11.91
CA THR A 7 -6.45 -7.79 -11.33
C THR A 7 -5.03 -7.24 -11.48
N LEU A 8 -4.65 -6.76 -12.67
CA LEU A 8 -3.37 -6.09 -12.88
C LEU A 8 -3.21 -4.84 -12.03
N GLY A 9 -4.29 -4.09 -11.81
CA GLY A 9 -4.29 -2.95 -10.91
C GLY A 9 -3.96 -3.33 -9.47
N VAL A 10 -4.59 -4.39 -8.96
CA VAL A 10 -4.32 -4.91 -7.60
C VAL A 10 -2.88 -5.41 -7.49
N LEU A 11 -2.40 -6.18 -8.47
CA LEU A 11 -1.01 -6.68 -8.50
C LEU A 11 0.00 -5.53 -8.52
N ALA A 12 -0.24 -4.50 -9.33
CA ALA A 12 0.61 -3.31 -9.38
C ALA A 12 0.61 -2.56 -8.03
N GLY A 13 -0.56 -2.41 -7.38
CA GLY A 13 -0.65 -1.80 -6.06
C GLY A 13 0.11 -2.56 -4.99
N LEU A 14 -0.03 -3.89 -4.95
CA LEU A 14 0.71 -4.75 -4.02
C LEU A 14 2.22 -4.69 -4.30
N THR A 15 2.63 -4.65 -5.56
CA THR A 15 4.04 -4.48 -5.94
C THR A 15 4.60 -3.17 -5.42
N VAL A 16 3.86 -2.07 -5.57
CA VAL A 16 4.27 -0.75 -5.05
C VAL A 16 4.34 -0.76 -3.52
N ALA A 17 3.38 -1.38 -2.84
CA ALA A 17 3.40 -1.54 -1.39
C ALA A 17 4.63 -2.33 -0.93
N ALA A 18 4.93 -3.45 -1.59
CA ALA A 18 6.10 -4.28 -1.29
C ALA A 18 7.42 -3.51 -1.52
N LEU A 19 7.50 -2.68 -2.57
CA LEU A 19 8.66 -1.83 -2.82
C LEU A 19 8.84 -0.78 -1.73
N ILE A 20 7.77 -0.11 -1.30
CA ILE A 20 7.82 0.89 -0.22
C ILE A 20 8.29 0.25 1.09
N ILE A 21 7.77 -0.92 1.42
CA ILE A 21 8.18 -1.67 2.62
C ILE A 21 9.65 -2.10 2.50
N THR A 22 10.06 -2.60 1.34
CA THR A 22 11.46 -3.00 1.09
C THR A 22 12.41 -1.81 1.28
N LEU A 23 12.07 -0.64 0.75
CA LEU A 23 12.87 0.57 0.94
C LEU A 23 12.87 1.02 2.41
N GLY A 24 11.73 0.91 3.09
CA GLY A 24 11.60 1.26 4.50
C GLY A 24 12.44 0.39 5.43
N VAL A 25 12.44 -0.93 5.20
CA VAL A 25 13.27 -1.90 5.94
C VAL A 25 14.75 -1.65 5.71
N LYS A 26 15.13 -1.12 4.54
CA LYS A 26 16.53 -0.88 4.16
C LYS A 26 17.02 0.54 4.49
N ILE A 27 16.22 1.35 5.16
CA ILE A 27 16.61 2.72 5.53
C ILE A 27 17.78 2.73 6.52
N ASP A 28 17.85 1.72 7.38
CA ASP A 28 18.92 1.51 8.33
C ASP A 28 19.68 0.24 7.95
N SER A 29 20.95 0.41 7.60
CA SER A 29 21.83 -0.69 7.21
C SER A 29 22.08 -1.67 8.35
N SER A 30 21.90 -1.26 9.61
CA SER A 30 22.09 -2.11 10.80
C SER A 30 20.99 -3.17 10.99
N TRP A 31 19.91 -3.08 10.22
CA TRP A 31 18.82 -4.05 10.24
C TRP A 31 19.00 -5.14 9.18
N ILE A 32 19.75 -4.85 8.10
CA ILE A 32 19.91 -5.78 6.98
C ILE A 32 21.05 -6.76 7.27
N THR A 33 20.72 -8.04 7.43
CA THR A 33 21.68 -9.14 7.60
C THR A 33 21.88 -9.98 6.34
N TYR A 34 21.22 -9.63 5.24
CA TYR A 34 21.17 -10.40 3.99
C TYR A 34 21.58 -9.54 2.77
N LYS A 35 22.10 -10.17 1.70
CA LYS A 35 22.61 -9.44 0.51
C LYS A 35 21.54 -9.18 -0.56
N GLN A 36 20.43 -9.90 -0.53
CA GLN A 36 19.38 -9.85 -1.55
C GLN A 36 18.63 -8.51 -1.54
N PHE A 37 17.98 -8.17 -2.66
CA PHE A 37 17.24 -6.92 -2.77
C PHE A 37 16.02 -6.90 -1.84
N ALA A 38 15.18 -7.94 -1.89
CA ALA A 38 13.93 -8.03 -1.14
C ALA A 38 14.10 -8.82 0.18
N PRO A 39 13.61 -8.30 1.31
CA PRO A 39 13.75 -8.94 2.63
C PRO A 39 12.95 -10.24 2.75
N PHE A 40 11.92 -10.43 1.92
CA PHE A 40 10.89 -11.47 2.12
C PHE A 40 11.41 -12.91 2.06
N SER A 41 12.54 -13.16 1.39
CA SER A 41 13.16 -14.49 1.32
C SER A 41 13.88 -14.90 2.61
N HIS A 42 14.30 -13.92 3.41
CA HIS A 42 15.02 -14.11 4.67
C HIS A 42 14.27 -13.43 5.81
N TRP A 43 12.93 -13.35 5.70
CA TRP A 43 12.10 -12.54 6.59
C TRP A 43 12.22 -12.98 8.05
N GLU A 44 12.22 -14.30 8.30
CA GLU A 44 12.42 -14.87 9.63
C GLU A 44 13.76 -14.46 10.25
N LEU A 45 14.86 -14.62 9.50
CA LEU A 45 16.21 -14.25 9.94
C LEU A 45 16.32 -12.74 10.20
N LEU A 46 15.67 -11.93 9.36
CA LEU A 46 15.59 -10.49 9.56
C LEU A 46 14.87 -10.18 10.88
N LEU A 47 13.67 -10.72 11.09
CA LEU A 47 12.87 -10.51 12.30
C LEU A 47 13.61 -10.96 13.57
N GLN A 48 14.34 -12.08 13.50
CA GLN A 48 15.17 -12.55 14.59
C GLN A 48 16.33 -11.57 14.88
N SER A 49 17.00 -11.06 13.85
CA SER A 49 18.15 -10.15 14.01
C SER A 49 17.77 -8.75 14.53
N VAL A 50 16.52 -8.34 14.34
CA VAL A 50 15.95 -7.08 14.82
C VAL A 50 15.06 -7.27 16.04
N GLN A 51 15.06 -8.46 16.64
CA GLN A 51 14.33 -8.73 17.88
C GLN A 51 14.81 -7.77 18.97
N GLY A 52 13.87 -7.06 19.61
CA GLY A 52 14.17 -6.02 20.61
C GLY A 52 14.57 -4.66 20.04
N LYS A 53 14.64 -4.49 18.71
CA LYS A 53 14.86 -3.18 18.07
C LYS A 53 13.52 -2.54 17.71
N ASP A 54 12.90 -1.84 18.66
CA ASP A 54 11.57 -1.22 18.46
C ASP A 54 11.52 -0.26 17.27
N SER A 55 12.63 0.44 16.97
CA SER A 55 12.74 1.35 15.82
C SER A 55 12.47 0.65 14.48
N PHE A 56 12.87 -0.62 14.32
CA PHE A 56 12.58 -1.39 13.11
C PHE A 56 11.07 -1.58 12.94
N TYR A 57 10.37 -1.97 14.00
CA TYR A 57 8.94 -2.24 13.96
C TYR A 57 8.12 -0.96 13.80
N ILE A 58 8.57 0.17 14.35
CA ILE A 58 7.97 1.48 14.10
C ILE A 58 8.12 1.87 12.62
N ALA A 59 9.32 1.71 12.06
CA ALA A 59 9.54 1.96 10.63
C ALA A 59 8.67 1.02 9.78
N LEU A 60 8.58 -0.26 10.12
CA LEU A 60 7.75 -1.24 9.42
C LEU A 60 6.27 -0.87 9.44
N LEU A 61 5.73 -0.39 10.57
CA LEU A 61 4.36 0.13 10.64
C LEU A 61 4.17 1.36 9.75
N PHE A 62 5.10 2.31 9.81
CA PHE A 62 5.01 3.56 9.07
C PHE A 62 5.09 3.32 7.55
N PHE A 63 6.10 2.59 7.09
CA PHE A 63 6.26 2.23 5.67
C PHE A 63 5.19 1.24 5.20
N GLY A 64 4.70 0.36 6.07
CA GLY A 64 3.53 -0.48 5.81
C GLY A 64 2.28 0.36 5.53
N GLY A 65 2.01 1.34 6.38
CA GLY A 65 0.94 2.32 6.16
C GLY A 65 1.10 3.08 4.86
N LEU A 66 2.29 3.64 4.58
CA LEU A 66 2.56 4.31 3.31
C LEU A 66 2.36 3.37 2.11
N GLY A 67 2.81 2.13 2.22
CA GLY A 67 2.60 1.09 1.23
C GLY A 67 1.12 0.86 0.93
N VAL A 68 0.28 0.80 1.97
CA VAL A 68 -1.19 0.71 1.82
C VAL A 68 -1.74 1.94 1.06
N THR A 69 -1.39 3.15 1.48
CA THR A 69 -1.88 4.39 0.85
C THR A 69 -1.50 4.46 -0.62
N PHE A 70 -0.21 4.34 -0.93
CA PHE A 70 0.28 4.46 -2.30
C PHE A 70 -0.10 3.27 -3.18
N GLY A 71 -0.05 2.04 -2.63
CA GLY A 71 -0.53 0.84 -3.33
C GLY A 71 -2.02 0.94 -3.68
N GLY A 72 -2.84 1.47 -2.77
CA GLY A 72 -4.25 1.75 -3.00
C GLY A 72 -4.48 2.79 -4.11
N VAL A 73 -3.75 3.90 -4.09
CA VAL A 73 -3.82 4.94 -5.13
C VAL A 73 -3.38 4.40 -6.50
N VAL A 74 -2.29 3.64 -6.57
CA VAL A 74 -1.80 3.03 -7.82
C VAL A 74 -2.83 2.05 -8.38
N THR A 75 -3.38 1.19 -7.54
CA THR A 75 -4.47 0.28 -7.92
C THR A 75 -5.64 1.07 -8.52
N ALA A 76 -6.09 2.10 -7.83
CA ALA A 76 -7.20 2.93 -8.27
C ALA A 76 -6.98 3.69 -9.59
N MET A 77 -5.73 4.03 -9.91
CA MET A 77 -5.38 4.63 -11.20
C MET A 77 -5.58 3.64 -12.35
N ILE A 78 -5.30 2.37 -12.11
CA ILE A 78 -5.37 1.31 -13.11
C ILE A 78 -6.80 0.78 -13.24
N VAL A 79 -7.51 0.48 -12.16
CA VAL A 79 -8.85 -0.11 -12.22
C VAL A 79 -9.87 0.78 -12.93
N LYS A 80 -10.85 0.15 -13.57
CA LYS A 80 -11.86 0.87 -14.37
C LYS A 80 -12.99 1.44 -13.52
N TYR A 81 -13.51 0.64 -12.59
CA TYR A 81 -14.67 0.95 -11.76
C TYR A 81 -14.33 0.81 -10.28
N ALA A 82 -15.22 1.32 -9.40
CA ALA A 82 -15.12 1.20 -7.94
C ALA A 82 -13.73 1.58 -7.37
N LYS A 83 -13.09 2.60 -7.94
CA LYS A 83 -11.69 2.98 -7.65
C LYS A 83 -11.40 3.12 -6.15
N VAL A 84 -12.31 3.75 -5.41
CA VAL A 84 -12.18 3.95 -3.96
C VAL A 84 -12.23 2.61 -3.22
N ALA A 85 -13.16 1.72 -3.57
CA ALA A 85 -13.26 0.40 -2.96
C ALA A 85 -12.02 -0.46 -3.24
N TYR A 86 -11.49 -0.42 -4.46
CA TYR A 86 -10.23 -1.12 -4.81
C TYR A 86 -9.02 -0.54 -4.08
N ALA A 87 -8.98 0.77 -3.81
CA ALA A 87 -7.94 1.34 -2.96
C ALA A 87 -8.02 0.82 -1.52
N ILE A 88 -9.24 0.75 -0.97
CA ILE A 88 -9.47 0.21 0.38
C ILE A 88 -9.14 -1.29 0.45
N LEU A 89 -9.44 -2.04 -0.62
CA LEU A 89 -9.15 -3.47 -0.73
C LEU A 89 -7.66 -3.77 -0.57
N ILE A 90 -6.77 -2.92 -1.09
CA ILE A 90 -5.32 -3.07 -0.87
C ILE A 90 -4.98 -3.03 0.61
N GLY A 91 -5.58 -2.11 1.38
CA GLY A 91 -5.38 -2.08 2.83
C GLY A 91 -5.86 -3.34 3.53
N PHE A 92 -6.99 -3.90 3.10
CA PHE A 92 -7.48 -5.18 3.62
C PHE A 92 -6.55 -6.35 3.30
N ILE A 93 -6.07 -6.45 2.05
CA ILE A 93 -5.13 -7.50 1.64
C ILE A 93 -3.83 -7.38 2.45
N MET A 94 -3.28 -6.18 2.55
CA MET A 94 -2.06 -5.92 3.30
C MET A 94 -2.21 -6.21 4.79
N LEU A 95 -3.36 -5.85 5.39
CA LEU A 95 -3.67 -6.19 6.78
C LEU A 95 -3.72 -7.72 6.97
N PHE A 96 -4.33 -8.43 6.03
CA PHE A 96 -4.41 -9.89 6.08
C PHE A 96 -3.01 -10.54 5.99
N ILE A 97 -2.17 -10.07 5.07
CA ILE A 97 -0.77 -10.51 4.96
C ILE A 97 -0.01 -10.24 6.25
N ALA A 98 -0.16 -9.07 6.84
CA ALA A 98 0.58 -8.72 8.05
C ALA A 98 0.06 -9.45 9.30
N MET A 99 -1.22 -9.81 9.33
CA MET A 99 -1.77 -10.71 10.34
C MET A 99 -1.21 -12.12 10.22
N LEU A 100 -1.11 -12.66 8.99
CA LEU A 100 -0.43 -13.93 8.74
C LEU A 100 1.03 -13.86 9.19
N ASP A 101 1.71 -12.76 8.92
CA ASP A 101 3.11 -12.53 9.33
C ASP A 101 3.29 -12.61 10.85
N ILE A 102 2.40 -11.96 11.61
CA ILE A 102 2.42 -11.99 13.08
C ILE A 102 2.15 -13.41 13.62
N ILE A 103 1.27 -14.18 12.96
CA ILE A 103 0.90 -15.53 13.38
C ILE A 103 2.03 -16.52 13.07
N ILE A 104 2.65 -16.40 11.89
CA ILE A 104 3.70 -17.32 11.43
C ILE A 104 5.03 -17.02 12.15
N TYR A 105 5.36 -15.76 12.39
CA TYR A 105 6.65 -15.35 12.97
C TYR A 105 6.47 -14.73 14.38
N PRO A 106 6.84 -15.44 15.46
CA PRO A 106 6.57 -15.00 16.84
C PRO A 106 7.55 -13.93 17.38
N TYR A 107 8.28 -13.23 16.51
CA TYR A 107 9.31 -12.24 16.91
C TYR A 107 8.78 -10.80 17.07
N HIS A 108 7.52 -10.57 16.71
CA HIS A 108 6.88 -9.25 16.75
C HIS A 108 6.58 -8.78 18.18
N PRO A 109 6.90 -7.53 18.54
CA PRO A 109 6.58 -6.96 19.85
C PRO A 109 5.07 -6.69 19.99
N VAL A 110 4.57 -6.68 21.23
CA VAL A 110 3.13 -6.53 21.52
C VAL A 110 2.54 -5.24 20.96
N PHE A 111 3.27 -4.12 21.06
CA PHE A 111 2.80 -2.84 20.54
C PHE A 111 2.57 -2.89 19.02
N TYR A 112 3.40 -3.62 18.27
CA TYR A 112 3.26 -3.77 16.82
C TYR A 112 1.98 -4.52 16.48
N LYS A 113 1.70 -5.62 17.19
CA LYS A 113 0.50 -6.45 16.99
C LYS A 113 -0.79 -5.67 17.18
N ILE A 114 -0.82 -4.75 18.15
CA ILE A 114 -1.98 -3.90 18.42
C ILE A 114 -2.06 -2.75 17.42
N SER A 115 -0.93 -2.08 17.17
CA SER A 115 -0.87 -0.86 16.35
C SER A 115 -1.10 -1.13 14.87
N ILE A 116 -0.88 -2.35 14.39
CA ILE A 116 -1.01 -2.65 12.95
C ILE A 116 -2.41 -2.36 12.42
N PHE A 117 -3.45 -2.70 13.19
CA PHE A 117 -4.83 -2.36 12.86
C PHE A 117 -5.03 -0.84 12.87
N LEU A 118 -4.56 -0.17 13.92
CA LEU A 118 -4.69 1.28 14.08
C LEU A 118 -3.97 2.08 13.00
N ILE A 119 -2.93 1.52 12.36
CA ILE A 119 -2.21 2.18 11.27
C ILE A 119 -2.79 1.81 9.91
N PHE A 120 -3.06 0.54 9.63
CA PHE A 120 -3.46 0.11 8.28
C PHE A 120 -4.85 0.62 7.91
N PHE A 121 -5.78 0.70 8.87
CA PHE A 121 -7.13 1.23 8.64
C PHE A 121 -7.14 2.71 8.19
N PRO A 122 -6.56 3.67 8.94
CA PRO A 122 -6.57 5.07 8.52
C PRO A 122 -5.76 5.28 7.24
N PHE A 123 -4.64 4.58 7.02
CA PHE A 123 -3.88 4.71 5.78
C PHE A 123 -4.67 4.15 4.57
N SER A 124 -5.38 3.04 4.73
CA SER A 124 -6.31 2.52 3.71
C SER A 124 -7.41 3.53 3.36
N TRP A 125 -7.99 4.17 4.38
CA TRP A 125 -8.96 5.25 4.19
C TRP A 125 -8.35 6.43 3.44
N ILE A 126 -7.15 6.89 3.84
CA ILE A 126 -6.44 8.01 3.21
C ILE A 126 -6.20 7.69 1.72
N GLY A 127 -5.74 6.49 1.38
CA GLY A 127 -5.59 6.05 -0.01
C GLY A 127 -6.91 6.11 -0.79
N GLY A 128 -8.02 5.71 -0.15
CA GLY A 128 -9.37 5.85 -0.68
C GLY A 128 -9.79 7.31 -0.92
N LYS A 129 -9.54 8.22 0.03
CA LYS A 129 -9.87 9.65 -0.11
C LYS A 129 -9.03 10.34 -1.18
N ILE A 130 -7.73 10.06 -1.26
CA ILE A 130 -6.86 10.58 -2.32
C ILE A 130 -7.39 10.13 -3.68
N THR A 131 -7.75 8.85 -3.79
CA THR A 131 -8.35 8.28 -4.99
C THR A 131 -9.67 8.97 -5.36
N GLU A 132 -10.54 9.22 -4.39
CA GLU A 132 -11.81 9.91 -4.60
C GLU A 132 -11.60 11.31 -5.19
N VAL A 133 -10.69 12.09 -4.60
CA VAL A 133 -10.33 13.44 -5.06
C VAL A 133 -9.78 13.40 -6.48
N ILE A 134 -8.87 12.47 -6.79
CA ILE A 134 -8.29 12.31 -8.14
C ILE A 134 -9.39 11.93 -9.15
N SER A 135 -10.26 11.00 -8.79
CA SER A 135 -11.37 10.53 -9.63
C SER A 135 -12.34 11.66 -9.96
N ASN A 136 -12.76 12.43 -8.94
CA ASN A 136 -13.67 13.56 -9.10
C ASN A 136 -13.05 14.69 -9.95
N ARG A 137 -11.77 15.01 -9.75
CA ARG A 137 -11.04 15.98 -10.58
C ARG A 137 -10.99 15.54 -12.04
N ARG A 138 -10.71 14.27 -12.32
CA ARG A 138 -10.70 13.72 -13.69
C ARG A 138 -12.08 13.80 -14.35
N LYS A 139 -13.15 13.44 -13.63
CA LYS A 139 -14.53 13.58 -14.11
C LYS A 139 -14.87 15.04 -14.45
N LYS A 140 -14.52 15.99 -13.58
CA LYS A 140 -14.77 17.42 -13.79
C LYS A 140 -14.03 17.95 -15.03
N ARG A 141 -12.76 17.59 -15.20
CA ARG A 141 -11.97 17.96 -16.41
C ARG A 141 -12.55 17.36 -17.69
N ALA A 142 -12.96 16.11 -17.67
CA ALA A 142 -13.58 15.46 -18.84
C ALA A 142 -14.88 16.18 -19.26
N LYS A 143 -15.73 16.55 -18.28
CA LYS A 143 -16.96 17.31 -18.55
C LYS A 143 -16.66 18.70 -19.14
N GLN A 144 -15.65 19.41 -18.63
CA GLN A 144 -15.23 20.72 -19.15
C GLN A 144 -14.72 20.64 -20.59
N LEU A 145 -13.94 19.60 -20.93
CA LEU A 145 -13.45 19.37 -22.30
C LEU A 145 -14.60 19.06 -23.27
N GLN A 146 -15.58 18.26 -22.85
CA GLN A 146 -16.78 18.00 -23.66
C GLN A 146 -17.57 19.28 -23.93
N LEU A 147 -17.78 20.12 -22.91
CA LEU A 147 -18.48 21.41 -23.05
C LEU A 147 -17.71 22.39 -23.95
N LYS A 148 -16.37 22.36 -23.94
CA LYS A 148 -15.54 23.20 -24.83
C LYS A 148 -15.64 22.75 -26.29
N ASN A 149 -15.67 21.44 -26.55
CA ASN A 149 -15.78 20.88 -27.90
C ASN A 149 -17.20 21.00 -28.50
N GLN A 150 -18.22 21.23 -27.67
CA GLN A 150 -19.61 21.43 -28.11
C GLN A 150 -19.95 22.89 -28.47
N LYS A 151 -19.08 23.85 -28.18
CA LYS A 151 -19.28 25.23 -28.67
C LYS A 151 -18.84 25.28 -30.14
N PRO A 152 -19.73 25.62 -31.09
CA PRO A 152 -19.31 25.86 -32.46
C PRO A 152 -18.30 27.00 -32.45
N GLN A 153 -17.18 26.83 -33.16
CA GLN A 153 -16.27 27.93 -33.44
C GLN A 153 -17.06 28.93 -34.30
N ALA A 154 -17.54 29.98 -33.65
CA ALA A 154 -18.12 31.15 -34.29
C ALA A 154 -17.01 32.02 -34.86
#